data_AF-A0A7J6CPL4-F1
#
_entry.id   AF-A0A7J6CPL4-F1
#
_cell.length_a   1.000
_cell.length_b   1.000
_cell.length_c   1.000
_cell.angle_alpha   90.00
_cell.angle_beta   90.00
_cell.angle_gamma   90.00
#
_symmetry.space_group_name_H-M   'P 1'
#
loop_
_entity.id
_entity.type
_entity.pdbx_description
1 polymer ?
#
loop_
_entity_poly.entity_id
_entity_poly.type
_entity_poly.pdbx_seq_one_letter_code
_entity_poly.pdbx_strand_id
1 'polypeptide(L)'
;MADSQVTMAHQRCQDKTPIQILHEYGIKIGSAPVYELIQADGDTHQPSFMFSVTIGDITCNGQGSTKKAAKHEAAEAALKLLKRDTQLNDQRDGLSPEAGDTSNPVGVLQELAMQRVWCLPEYVVCMETGPDHMKEFTVTCRLEGLEESGSGSSKKLARRAAAERMLGKLQSLSGSPEITWSPPSRVYVESLRQSTGEKISLLRRTPLSIPNTDYIQMLLEISLELGFQVTYIDIVNGQYQCLVELSTRPVTVCHGTGMTSSNAHNTAAHNALQYIKMVASKH
;
A
#
# COMPACT_ATOMS: atom_id res chain seq x y z
N MET A 1 -12.02 65.60 9.41
CA MET A 1 -10.94 65.32 10.38
C MET A 1 -11.43 64.21 11.29
N ALA A 2 -10.62 63.15 11.42
CA ALA A 2 -10.63 62.05 12.40
C ALA A 2 -12.00 61.48 12.86
N ASP A 3 -12.30 60.23 12.54
CA ASP A 3 -11.99 59.08 13.42
C ASP A 3 -12.54 57.79 12.81
N SER A 4 -11.69 56.76 12.66
CA SER A 4 -12.07 55.35 12.47
C SER A 4 -10.79 54.51 12.52
N GLN A 5 -10.40 54.13 13.74
CA GLN A 5 -9.59 52.94 13.97
C GLN A 5 -10.43 51.72 13.60
N VAL A 6 -9.84 50.77 12.85
CA VAL A 6 -9.77 49.33 13.13
C VAL A 6 -9.30 48.66 11.84
N THR A 7 -8.00 48.35 11.73
CA THR A 7 -7.53 47.09 11.12
C THR A 7 -6.01 46.95 11.30
N MET A 8 -5.59 45.76 11.72
CA MET A 8 -4.30 45.07 11.47
C MET A 8 -3.92 44.25 12.70
N ALA A 9 -4.74 43.23 12.97
CA ALA A 9 -4.28 42.08 13.73
C ALA A 9 -3.12 41.44 12.97
N HIS A 10 -2.02 41.21 13.68
CA HIS A 10 -0.80 40.61 13.17
C HIS A 10 -1.07 39.20 12.64
N GLN A 11 -1.08 39.03 11.32
CA GLN A 11 -1.09 37.73 10.69
C GLN A 11 0.34 37.21 10.62
N ARG A 12 0.70 36.34 11.57
CA ARG A 12 1.91 35.50 11.51
C ARG A 12 1.89 34.70 10.19
N CYS A 13 2.61 35.16 9.18
CA CYS A 13 2.90 34.39 7.97
C CYS A 13 3.96 33.33 8.32
N GLN A 14 3.59 32.05 8.28
CA GLN A 14 4.54 30.94 8.45
C GLN A 14 5.15 30.58 7.09
N ASP A 15 6.27 31.20 6.73
CA ASP A 15 7.08 30.79 5.58
C ASP A 15 7.93 29.56 5.95
N LYS A 16 7.31 28.38 5.96
CA LYS A 16 8.03 27.11 6.16
C LYS A 16 8.94 26.85 4.95
N THR A 17 10.22 26.57 5.22
CA THR A 17 11.18 26.25 4.15
C THR A 17 10.83 24.90 3.48
N PRO A 18 11.14 24.70 2.18
CA PRO A 18 10.96 23.42 1.47
C PRO A 18 11.56 22.22 2.22
N ILE A 19 12.71 22.42 2.87
CA ILE A 19 13.35 21.40 3.71
C ILE A 19 12.45 21.00 4.90
N GLN A 20 11.82 21.97 5.56
CA GLN A 20 10.90 21.71 6.68
C GLN A 20 9.61 21.04 6.22
N ILE A 21 9.04 21.48 5.09
CA ILE A 21 7.83 20.88 4.52
C ILE A 21 8.09 19.42 4.15
N LEU A 22 9.24 19.14 3.53
CA LEU A 22 9.63 17.79 3.14
C LEU A 22 9.90 16.88 4.34
N HIS A 23 10.46 17.42 5.41
CA HIS A 23 10.65 16.70 6.67
C HIS A 23 9.32 16.37 7.35
N GLU A 24 8.40 17.34 7.44
CA GLU A 24 7.06 17.12 7.99
C GLU A 24 6.28 16.09 7.16
N TYR A 25 6.41 16.13 5.84
CA TYR A 25 5.83 15.14 4.94
C TYR A 25 6.41 13.75 5.18
N GLY A 26 7.74 13.61 5.24
CA GLY A 26 8.40 12.34 5.52
C GLY A 26 7.98 11.69 6.84
N ILE A 27 7.78 12.49 7.89
CA ILE A 27 7.27 12.01 9.18
C ILE A 27 5.84 11.48 9.05
N LYS A 28 4.97 12.17 8.29
CA LYS A 28 3.58 11.73 8.06
C LYS A 28 3.47 10.42 7.29
N ILE A 29 4.38 10.17 6.36
CA ILE A 29 4.40 8.94 5.54
C ILE A 29 5.27 7.82 6.14
N GLY A 30 5.88 8.03 7.31
CA GLY A 30 6.77 7.07 7.95
C GLY A 30 8.11 6.85 7.25
N SER A 31 8.51 7.74 6.33
CA SER A 31 9.78 7.70 5.58
C SER A 31 10.48 9.04 5.63
N ALA A 32 11.44 9.21 6.55
CA ALA A 32 12.14 10.48 6.74
C ALA A 32 13.13 10.78 5.60
N PRO A 33 13.25 12.04 5.15
CA PRO A 33 14.17 12.43 4.08
C PRO A 33 15.63 12.30 4.49
N VAL A 34 16.41 11.57 3.69
CA VAL A 34 17.87 11.44 3.84
C VAL A 34 18.55 12.36 2.84
N TYR A 35 19.46 13.22 3.30
CA TYR A 35 20.22 14.13 2.45
C TYR A 35 21.69 13.73 2.40
N GLU A 36 22.21 13.51 1.20
CA GLU A 36 23.59 13.12 0.95
C GLU A 36 24.30 14.17 0.07
N LEU A 37 25.54 14.52 0.40
CA LEU A 37 26.37 15.41 -0.41
C LEU A 37 27.05 14.59 -1.49
N ILE A 38 26.69 14.83 -2.76
CA ILE A 38 27.27 14.11 -3.90
C ILE A 38 28.51 14.83 -4.43
N GLN A 39 28.46 16.16 -4.53
CA GLN A 39 29.53 16.94 -5.15
C GLN A 39 29.75 18.26 -4.42
N ALA A 40 31.00 18.64 -4.23
CA ALA A 40 31.43 19.92 -3.70
C ALA A 40 32.63 20.38 -4.52
N ASP A 41 32.37 20.95 -5.69
CA ASP A 41 33.38 21.33 -6.66
C ASP A 41 33.03 22.67 -7.30
N GLY A 42 34.02 23.48 -7.66
CA GLY A 42 33.82 24.80 -8.25
C GLY A 42 34.94 25.77 -7.90
N ASP A 43 35.13 26.76 -8.77
CA ASP A 43 36.19 27.76 -8.62
C ASP A 43 35.97 28.63 -7.38
N THR A 44 37.04 29.19 -6.83
CA THR A 44 37.01 30.06 -5.62
C THR A 44 36.00 31.22 -5.73
N HIS A 45 35.67 31.63 -6.96
CA HIS A 45 34.72 32.70 -7.25
C HIS A 45 33.30 32.20 -7.60
N GLN A 46 33.10 30.90 -7.82
CA GLN A 46 31.79 30.28 -8.07
C GLN A 46 31.76 28.81 -7.56
N PRO A 47 31.71 28.60 -6.24
CA PRO A 47 31.66 27.25 -5.67
C PRO A 47 30.31 26.59 -6.01
N SER A 48 30.33 25.28 -6.30
CA SER A 48 29.13 24.51 -6.61
C SER A 48 28.98 23.32 -5.67
N PHE A 49 27.79 23.13 -5.13
CA PHE A 49 27.45 22.02 -4.25
C PHE A 49 26.24 21.29 -4.82
N MET A 50 26.30 19.95 -4.84
CA MET A 50 25.20 19.09 -5.24
C MET A 50 24.81 18.17 -4.09
N PHE A 51 23.54 18.21 -3.72
CA PHE A 51 22.94 17.31 -2.74
C PHE A 51 21.93 16.39 -3.41
N SER A 52 21.86 15.15 -2.96
CA SER A 52 20.75 14.26 -3.24
C SER A 52 19.89 14.10 -2.01
N VAL A 53 18.58 14.08 -2.20
CA VAL A 53 17.60 13.76 -1.18
C VAL A 53 16.83 12.52 -1.59
N THR A 54 16.68 11.58 -0.65
CA THR A 54 15.96 10.32 -0.84
C THR A 54 14.82 10.22 0.16
N ILE A 55 13.61 9.93 -0.32
CA ILE A 55 12.38 9.78 0.48
C ILE A 55 11.57 8.62 -0.10
N GLY A 56 11.44 7.53 0.66
CA GLY A 56 10.84 6.30 0.15
C GLY A 56 11.59 5.84 -1.11
N ASP A 57 10.86 5.71 -2.22
CA ASP A 57 11.39 5.29 -3.52
C ASP A 57 11.83 6.47 -4.42
N ILE A 58 11.64 7.71 -3.97
CA ILE A 58 11.94 8.91 -4.76
C ILE A 58 13.32 9.46 -4.37
N THR A 59 14.18 9.64 -5.36
CA THR A 59 15.50 10.27 -5.21
C THR A 59 15.60 11.49 -6.13
N CYS A 60 16.03 12.62 -5.59
CA CYS A 60 16.17 13.88 -6.32
C CYS A 60 17.50 14.53 -6.02
N ASN A 61 18.12 15.17 -7.02
CA ASN A 61 19.31 15.98 -6.83
C ASN A 61 18.97 17.47 -6.87
N GLY A 62 19.81 18.28 -6.23
CA GLY A 62 19.72 19.74 -6.24
C GLY A 62 21.09 20.35 -6.15
N GLN A 63 21.31 21.42 -6.91
CA GLN A 63 22.58 22.11 -7.02
C GLN A 63 22.45 23.54 -6.52
N GLY A 64 23.51 24.08 -5.92
CA GLY A 64 23.52 25.48 -5.49
C GLY A 64 24.91 25.98 -5.12
N SER A 65 25.06 27.30 -5.06
CA SER A 65 26.32 27.96 -4.69
C SER A 65 26.71 27.80 -3.23
N THR A 66 25.82 27.27 -2.40
CA THR A 66 26.06 26.92 -1.00
C THR A 66 25.42 25.59 -0.66
N LYS A 67 25.94 24.90 0.36
CA LYS A 67 25.35 23.64 0.86
C LYS A 67 23.87 23.79 1.25
N LYS A 68 23.46 24.97 1.76
CA LYS A 68 22.07 25.26 2.14
C LYS A 68 21.18 25.44 0.90
N ALA A 69 21.66 26.15 -0.12
CA ALA A 69 20.95 26.33 -1.39
C ALA A 69 20.79 24.99 -2.13
N ALA A 70 21.84 24.18 -2.20
CA ALA A 70 21.78 22.86 -2.82
C ALA A 70 20.78 21.90 -2.14
N LYS A 71 20.75 21.89 -0.80
CA LYS A 71 19.73 21.15 -0.03
C LYS A 71 18.32 21.67 -0.26
N HIS A 72 18.15 22.99 -0.38
CA HIS A 72 16.86 23.61 -0.64
C HIS A 72 16.33 23.22 -2.02
N GLU A 73 17.16 23.29 -3.05
CA GLU A 73 16.81 22.88 -4.41
C GLU A 73 16.48 21.38 -4.47
N ALA A 74 17.28 20.53 -3.81
CA ALA A 74 17.02 19.09 -3.76
C ALA A 74 15.68 18.80 -3.07
N ALA A 75 15.42 19.49 -1.95
CA ALA A 75 14.17 19.37 -1.21
C ALA A 75 12.97 19.89 -2.02
N GLU A 76 13.14 20.97 -2.78
CA GLU A 76 12.13 21.55 -3.64
C GLU A 76 11.82 20.64 -4.83
N ALA A 77 12.85 20.05 -5.46
CA ALA A 77 12.69 19.05 -6.52
C ALA A 77 11.92 17.82 -6.01
N ALA A 78 12.29 17.30 -4.84
CA ALA A 78 11.57 16.21 -4.19
C ALA A 78 10.12 16.60 -3.85
N LEU A 79 9.89 17.79 -3.28
CA LEU A 79 8.54 18.30 -3.05
C LEU A 79 7.76 18.50 -4.34
N LYS A 80 8.39 18.90 -5.44
CA LYS A 80 7.73 19.05 -6.75
C LYS A 80 7.32 17.69 -7.30
N LEU A 81 8.12 16.64 -7.12
CA LEU A 81 7.74 15.27 -7.49
C LEU A 81 6.66 14.71 -6.57
N LEU A 82 6.75 14.92 -5.26
CA LEU A 82 5.73 14.51 -4.29
C LEU A 82 4.42 15.29 -4.44
N LYS A 83 4.51 16.59 -4.78
CA LYS A 83 3.36 17.42 -5.19
C LYS A 83 2.83 17.00 -6.54
N ARG A 84 3.68 16.56 -7.47
CA ARG A 84 3.24 15.95 -8.73
C ARG A 84 2.56 14.62 -8.49
N ASP A 85 3.02 13.77 -7.58
CA ASP A 85 2.33 12.50 -7.29
C ASP A 85 1.01 12.76 -6.55
N THR A 86 0.95 13.76 -5.68
CA THR A 86 -0.31 14.19 -5.06
C THR A 86 -1.24 14.94 -6.02
N GLN A 87 -0.73 15.68 -7.03
CA GLN A 87 -1.52 16.37 -8.06
C GLN A 87 -1.73 15.57 -9.36
N LEU A 88 -1.01 14.48 -9.61
CA LEU A 88 -1.31 13.47 -10.63
C LEU A 88 -2.38 12.49 -10.12
N ASN A 89 -2.59 12.47 -8.80
CA ASN A 89 -3.74 11.85 -8.16
C ASN A 89 -4.96 12.78 -8.09
N ASP A 90 -4.81 14.08 -8.38
CA ASP A 90 -5.90 15.08 -8.37
C ASP A 90 -6.15 15.79 -9.73
N GLN A 91 -5.27 15.69 -10.75
CA GLN A 91 -5.46 16.26 -12.09
C GLN A 91 -4.74 15.47 -13.22
N ARG A 92 -5.42 14.44 -13.73
CA ARG A 92 -5.73 14.25 -15.17
C ARG A 92 -7.23 13.92 -15.19
N ASP A 93 -8.18 14.81 -15.42
CA ASP A 93 -8.26 15.93 -16.36
C ASP A 93 -9.30 16.95 -15.84
N GLY A 94 -9.05 18.24 -16.04
CA GLY A 94 -10.07 19.22 -16.42
C GLY A 94 -9.58 19.87 -17.72
N LEU A 95 -10.34 19.90 -18.81
CA LEU A 95 -11.40 20.88 -19.05
C LEU A 95 -12.48 20.31 -19.99
N SER A 96 -13.73 20.20 -19.51
CA SER A 96 -14.88 20.97 -20.00
C SER A 96 -16.11 20.68 -19.11
N PRO A 97 -16.99 21.66 -18.84
CA PRO A 97 -18.15 21.50 -17.98
C PRO A 97 -19.37 21.13 -18.82
N GLU A 98 -19.79 19.87 -18.77
CA GLU A 98 -21.11 19.45 -19.24
C GLU A 98 -21.81 18.72 -18.09
N ALA A 99 -23.09 19.04 -17.94
CA ALA A 99 -23.87 18.89 -16.73
C ALA A 99 -24.09 17.44 -16.27
N GLY A 100 -24.17 17.28 -14.95
CA GLY A 100 -24.86 16.16 -14.30
C GLY A 100 -24.04 14.88 -14.16
N ASP A 101 -23.35 14.73 -13.02
CA ASP A 101 -23.74 13.76 -11.99
C ASP A 101 -22.67 13.71 -10.89
N THR A 102 -23.13 13.84 -9.65
CA THR A 102 -22.36 13.85 -8.41
C THR A 102 -21.89 12.44 -8.03
N SER A 103 -21.18 11.76 -8.91
CA SER A 103 -20.62 10.44 -8.60
C SER A 103 -19.25 10.26 -9.26
N ASN A 104 -18.19 10.63 -8.51
CA ASN A 104 -16.83 10.24 -8.85
C ASN A 104 -16.50 8.92 -8.15
N PRO A 105 -16.65 7.76 -8.81
CA PRO A 105 -16.48 6.44 -8.20
C PRO A 105 -15.06 6.22 -7.70
N VAL A 106 -14.06 6.85 -8.33
CA VAL A 106 -12.67 6.82 -7.87
C VAL A 106 -12.53 7.52 -6.52
N GLY A 107 -13.16 8.69 -6.36
CA GLY A 107 -13.18 9.44 -5.11
C GLY A 107 -13.96 8.72 -4.01
N VAL A 108 -15.14 8.18 -4.34
CA VAL A 108 -15.97 7.40 -3.40
C VAL A 108 -15.20 6.18 -2.87
N LEU A 109 -14.52 5.44 -3.75
CA LEU A 109 -13.72 4.28 -3.35
C LEU A 109 -12.55 4.68 -2.44
N GLN A 110 -11.93 5.82 -2.71
CA GLN A 110 -10.84 6.35 -1.89
C GLN A 110 -11.31 6.81 -0.51
N GLU A 111 -12.41 7.57 -0.45
CA GLU A 111 -13.01 8.01 0.82
C GLU A 111 -13.43 6.81 1.66
N LEU A 112 -14.05 5.79 1.04
CA LEU A 112 -14.41 4.56 1.71
C LEU A 112 -13.18 3.85 2.29
N ALA A 113 -12.11 3.72 1.51
CA ALA A 113 -10.86 3.12 1.98
C ALA A 113 -10.29 3.90 3.17
N MET A 114 -10.29 5.23 3.12
CA MET A 114 -9.81 6.07 4.22
C MET A 114 -10.68 5.96 5.48
N GLN A 115 -12.00 6.01 5.33
CA GLN A 115 -12.95 5.91 6.45
C GLN A 115 -12.85 4.55 7.17
N ARG A 116 -12.57 3.48 6.42
CA ARG A 116 -12.43 2.12 6.92
C ARG A 116 -10.99 1.73 7.29
N VAL A 117 -10.05 2.66 7.16
CA VAL A 117 -8.61 2.45 7.41
C VAL A 117 -8.04 1.30 6.56
N TRP A 118 -8.48 1.19 5.31
CA TRP A 118 -7.93 0.30 4.30
C TRP A 118 -6.73 0.94 3.61
N CYS A 119 -5.92 0.12 2.97
CA CYS A 119 -4.91 0.57 2.03
C CYS A 119 -5.59 1.32 0.89
N LEU A 120 -4.96 2.38 0.41
CA LEU A 120 -5.49 3.12 -0.74
C LEU A 120 -5.53 2.22 -1.98
N PRO A 121 -6.57 2.37 -2.84
CA PRO A 121 -6.68 1.59 -4.07
C PRO A 121 -5.53 1.92 -5.03
N GLU A 122 -4.86 0.88 -5.52
CA GLU A 122 -3.80 0.97 -6.52
C GLU A 122 -4.39 0.80 -7.93
N TYR A 123 -3.98 1.63 -8.88
CA TYR A 123 -4.45 1.55 -10.27
C TYR A 123 -3.28 1.35 -11.24
N VAL A 124 -3.28 0.22 -11.94
CA VAL A 124 -2.24 -0.16 -12.89
C VAL A 124 -2.82 -0.16 -14.31
N VAL A 125 -2.15 0.50 -15.26
CA VAL A 125 -2.54 0.43 -16.68
C VAL A 125 -1.99 -0.87 -17.26
N CYS A 126 -2.87 -1.76 -17.74
CA CYS A 126 -2.49 -3.09 -18.20
C CYS A 126 -2.37 -3.18 -19.72
N MET A 127 -3.23 -2.46 -20.46
CA MET A 127 -3.24 -2.52 -21.92
C MET A 127 -3.58 -1.15 -22.53
N GLU A 128 -2.95 -0.87 -23.66
CA GLU A 128 -3.28 0.23 -24.56
C GLU A 128 -3.39 -0.37 -25.97
N THR A 129 -4.60 -0.37 -26.53
CA THR A 129 -4.87 -0.96 -27.84
C THR A 129 -5.64 0.03 -28.72
N GLY A 130 -5.74 -0.26 -30.01
CA GLY A 130 -6.49 0.57 -30.96
C GLY A 130 -5.67 1.67 -31.64
N PRO A 131 -6.18 2.19 -32.77
CA PRO A 131 -5.52 3.25 -33.54
C PRO A 131 -5.61 4.60 -32.82
N ASP A 132 -4.79 5.59 -33.22
CA ASP A 132 -4.69 6.88 -32.50
C ASP A 132 -6.03 7.63 -32.30
N HIS A 133 -6.99 7.44 -33.21
CA HIS A 133 -8.32 8.05 -33.18
C HIS A 133 -9.37 7.21 -32.43
N MET A 134 -9.01 6.00 -31.96
CA MET A 134 -9.89 5.06 -31.26
C MET A 134 -9.06 4.21 -30.28
N LYS A 135 -8.26 4.88 -29.45
CA LYS A 135 -7.48 4.20 -28.42
C LYS A 135 -8.40 3.64 -27.34
N GLU A 136 -8.11 2.43 -26.90
CA GLU A 136 -8.75 1.77 -25.78
C GLU A 136 -7.69 1.46 -24.72
N PHE A 137 -7.99 1.87 -23.48
CA PHE A 137 -7.13 1.66 -22.32
C PHE A 137 -7.82 0.68 -21.37
N THR A 138 -7.06 -0.24 -20.82
CA THR A 138 -7.50 -1.13 -19.74
C THR A 138 -6.70 -0.85 -18.48
N VAL A 139 -7.39 -0.58 -17.37
CA VAL A 139 -6.82 -0.24 -16.06
C VAL A 139 -7.32 -1.23 -15.03
N THR A 140 -6.42 -1.84 -14.26
CA THR A 140 -6.78 -2.71 -13.14
C THR A 140 -6.68 -1.94 -11.82
N CYS A 141 -7.77 -1.96 -11.05
CA CYS A 141 -7.87 -1.47 -9.68
C CYS A 141 -7.60 -2.62 -8.71
N ARG A 142 -6.71 -2.40 -7.74
CA ARG A 142 -6.38 -3.34 -6.66
C ARG A 142 -6.75 -2.72 -5.32
N LEU A 143 -7.57 -3.40 -4.53
CA LEU A 143 -7.97 -2.94 -3.20
C LEU A 143 -8.12 -4.13 -2.25
N GLU A 144 -7.34 -4.16 -1.18
CA GLU A 144 -7.36 -5.21 -0.16
C GLU A 144 -7.27 -6.66 -0.68
N GLY A 145 -6.58 -6.81 -1.81
CA GLY A 145 -6.40 -8.06 -2.56
C GLY A 145 -7.63 -8.52 -3.34
N LEU A 146 -8.63 -7.66 -3.49
CA LEU A 146 -9.55 -7.71 -4.62
C LEU A 146 -8.90 -7.02 -5.82
N GLU A 147 -9.11 -7.56 -7.00
CA GLU A 147 -8.74 -6.93 -8.27
C GLU A 147 -9.97 -6.82 -9.16
N GLU A 148 -10.11 -5.68 -9.84
CA GLU A 148 -11.13 -5.44 -10.86
C GLU A 148 -10.58 -4.59 -11.99
N SER A 149 -10.91 -4.93 -13.24
CA SER A 149 -10.30 -4.29 -14.42
C SER A 149 -11.34 -3.48 -15.19
N GLY A 150 -11.08 -2.18 -15.36
CA GLY A 150 -11.79 -1.14 -16.11
C GLY A 150 -11.32 -0.97 -17.55
N SER A 151 -12.21 -0.68 -18.51
CA SER A 151 -11.82 -0.29 -19.89
C SER A 151 -12.45 1.05 -20.26
N GLY A 152 -11.80 1.81 -21.13
CA GLY A 152 -12.32 3.08 -21.63
C GLY A 152 -11.45 3.72 -22.71
N SER A 153 -11.99 4.72 -23.42
CA SER A 153 -11.28 5.43 -24.49
C SER A 153 -10.16 6.36 -24.00
N SER A 154 -10.04 6.53 -22.68
CA SER A 154 -8.94 7.24 -22.02
C SER A 154 -8.55 6.52 -20.74
N LYS A 155 -7.31 6.74 -20.28
CA LYS A 155 -6.85 6.22 -18.97
C LYS A 155 -7.77 6.66 -17.83
N LYS A 156 -8.34 7.88 -17.90
CA LYS A 156 -9.28 8.42 -16.92
C LYS A 156 -10.60 7.65 -16.91
N LEU A 157 -11.19 7.39 -18.09
CA LEU A 157 -12.43 6.62 -18.20
C LEU A 157 -12.23 5.16 -17.81
N ALA A 158 -11.12 4.54 -18.24
CA ALA A 158 -10.76 3.20 -17.84
C ALA A 158 -10.59 3.07 -16.32
N ARG A 159 -9.92 4.04 -15.68
CA ARG A 159 -9.80 4.10 -14.21
C ARG A 159 -11.15 4.26 -13.52
N ARG A 160 -12.01 5.15 -14.03
CA ARG A 160 -13.38 5.33 -13.52
C ARG A 160 -14.16 4.02 -13.57
N ALA A 161 -14.15 3.35 -14.72
CA ALA A 161 -14.81 2.07 -14.93
C ALA A 161 -14.24 0.96 -14.01
N ALA A 162 -12.94 0.97 -13.73
CA ALA A 162 -12.31 0.03 -12.79
C ALA A 162 -12.83 0.26 -11.36
N ALA A 163 -12.92 1.53 -10.93
CA ALA A 163 -13.42 1.90 -9.61
C ALA A 163 -14.91 1.57 -9.43
N GLU A 164 -15.74 1.80 -10.45
CA GLU A 164 -17.16 1.42 -10.44
C GLU A 164 -17.33 -0.09 -10.29
N ARG A 165 -16.54 -0.88 -11.03
CA ARG A 165 -16.55 -2.34 -10.89
C ARG A 165 -16.09 -2.80 -9.52
N MET A 166 -15.07 -2.15 -8.95
CA MET A 166 -14.63 -2.44 -7.58
C MET A 166 -15.72 -2.15 -6.55
N LEU A 167 -16.40 -0.99 -6.63
CA LEU A 167 -17.50 -0.65 -5.73
C LEU A 167 -18.68 -1.64 -5.88
N GLY A 168 -19.05 -2.00 -7.11
CA GLY A 168 -20.07 -3.02 -7.37
C GLY A 168 -19.70 -4.38 -6.79
N LYS A 169 -18.42 -4.77 -6.87
CA LYS A 169 -17.91 -6.00 -6.24
C LYS A 169 -18.01 -5.94 -4.73
N LEU A 170 -17.63 -4.83 -4.11
CA LEU A 170 -17.75 -4.63 -2.66
C LEU A 170 -19.22 -4.71 -2.20
N GLN A 171 -20.15 -4.12 -2.96
CA GLN A 171 -21.59 -4.23 -2.69
C GLN A 171 -22.10 -5.66 -2.85
N SER A 172 -21.69 -6.34 -3.93
CA SER A 172 -22.04 -7.75 -4.16
C SER A 172 -21.55 -8.66 -3.04
N LEU A 173 -20.35 -8.42 -2.51
CA LEU A 173 -19.79 -9.17 -1.39
C LEU A 173 -20.47 -8.82 -0.06
N SER A 174 -21.03 -7.62 0.06
CA SER A 174 -21.79 -7.17 1.23
C SER A 174 -23.22 -7.73 1.25
N GLY A 175 -23.76 -8.12 0.09
CA GLY A 175 -25.16 -8.54 -0.05
C GLY A 175 -26.18 -7.40 0.12
N SER A 176 -25.71 -6.15 0.16
CA SER A 176 -26.48 -4.94 0.41
C SER A 176 -25.95 -3.75 -0.39
N PRO A 177 -26.78 -2.72 -0.65
CA PRO A 177 -26.31 -1.47 -1.28
C PRO A 177 -25.31 -0.70 -0.39
N GLU A 178 -25.39 -0.90 0.92
CA GLU A 178 -24.37 -0.43 1.87
C GLU A 178 -23.17 -1.37 1.85
N ILE A 179 -21.96 -0.81 1.70
CA ILE A 179 -20.72 -1.58 1.74
C ILE A 179 -20.38 -1.90 3.20
N THR A 180 -20.77 -3.09 3.62
CA THR A 180 -20.44 -3.68 4.94
C THR A 180 -19.29 -4.67 4.86
N TRP A 181 -18.87 -5.03 3.64
CA TRP A 181 -17.70 -5.86 3.41
C TRP A 181 -16.49 -5.31 4.14
N SER A 182 -15.78 -6.19 4.81
CA SER A 182 -14.49 -5.93 5.41
C SER A 182 -13.47 -6.86 4.80
N PRO A 183 -12.24 -6.38 4.53
CA PRO A 183 -11.20 -7.24 4.01
C PRO A 183 -10.91 -8.35 5.03
N PRO A 184 -10.59 -9.57 4.55
CA PRO A 184 -9.91 -10.56 5.37
C PRO A 184 -8.78 -9.87 6.13
N SER A 185 -8.75 -9.98 7.46
CA SER A 185 -7.68 -9.40 8.26
C SER A 185 -6.32 -9.85 7.69
N ARG A 186 -5.62 -8.91 7.04
CA ARG A 186 -4.30 -9.14 6.43
C ARG A 186 -3.26 -8.77 7.47
N VAL A 187 -2.87 -9.75 8.27
CA VAL A 187 -1.90 -9.58 9.34
C VAL A 187 -0.51 -9.50 8.72
N TYR A 188 0.22 -8.43 9.02
CA TYR A 188 1.64 -8.36 8.67
C TYR A 188 2.38 -9.46 9.44
N VAL A 189 3.25 -10.20 8.74
CA VAL A 189 4.05 -11.26 9.40
C VAL A 189 4.89 -10.69 10.55
N GLU A 190 5.20 -9.40 10.55
CA GLU A 190 5.89 -8.70 11.64
C GLU A 190 5.04 -8.60 12.91
N SER A 191 3.72 -8.43 12.80
CA SER A 191 2.80 -8.40 13.94
C SER A 191 2.82 -9.72 14.72
N LEU A 192 3.16 -10.84 14.07
CA LEU A 192 3.36 -12.15 14.71
C LEU A 192 4.48 -12.13 15.75
N ARG A 193 5.49 -11.27 15.57
CA ARG A 193 6.62 -11.14 16.52
C ARG A 193 6.19 -10.51 17.82
N GLN A 194 5.36 -9.49 17.73
CA GLN A 194 4.93 -8.69 18.88
C GLN A 194 3.68 -9.27 19.56
N SER A 195 3.02 -10.24 18.94
CA SER A 195 1.83 -10.86 19.51
C SER A 195 2.14 -11.58 20.83
N THR A 196 1.33 -11.24 21.84
CA THR A 196 1.32 -11.84 23.18
C THR A 196 0.15 -12.81 23.36
N GLY A 197 -0.49 -13.23 22.27
CA GLY A 197 -1.59 -14.19 22.29
C GLY A 197 -1.20 -15.53 22.93
N GLU A 198 -2.18 -16.23 23.48
CA GLU A 198 -1.95 -17.50 24.19
C GLU A 198 -1.54 -18.61 23.22
N LYS A 199 -2.19 -18.68 22.04
CA LYS A 199 -1.95 -19.70 21.02
C LYS A 199 -0.59 -19.51 20.35
N ILE A 200 -0.22 -18.27 19.99
CA ILE A 200 1.11 -18.00 19.44
C ILE A 200 2.22 -18.25 20.48
N SER A 201 1.96 -17.93 21.76
CA SER A 201 2.89 -18.22 22.84
C SER A 201 3.04 -19.72 23.09
N LEU A 202 1.97 -20.49 22.94
CA LEU A 202 1.99 -21.95 22.97
C LEU A 202 2.79 -22.52 21.80
N LEU A 203 2.58 -22.02 20.58
CA LEU A 203 3.35 -22.46 19.40
C LEU A 203 4.86 -22.27 19.58
N ARG A 204 5.29 -21.15 20.19
CA ARG A 204 6.71 -20.87 20.48
C ARG A 204 7.34 -21.97 21.34
N ARG A 205 6.61 -22.49 22.34
CA ARG A 205 7.11 -23.52 23.27
C ARG A 205 6.87 -24.96 22.81
N THR A 206 5.91 -25.21 21.92
CA THR A 206 5.55 -26.56 21.50
C THR A 206 6.54 -27.15 20.49
N PRO A 207 7.07 -28.37 20.70
CA PRO A 207 7.85 -29.07 19.69
C PRO A 207 6.92 -29.57 18.57
N LEU A 208 7.14 -29.10 17.34
CA LEU A 208 6.35 -29.52 16.16
C LEU A 208 6.83 -30.89 15.62
N SER A 209 7.15 -31.83 16.51
CA SER A 209 7.63 -33.17 16.15
C SER A 209 6.74 -34.27 16.72
N ILE A 210 5.58 -33.89 17.26
CA ILE A 210 4.70 -34.80 18.00
C ILE A 210 3.90 -35.64 16.99
N PRO A 211 4.01 -36.98 17.02
CA PRO A 211 3.23 -37.85 16.14
C PRO A 211 1.73 -37.73 16.44
N ASN A 212 0.89 -37.92 15.43
CA ASN A 212 -0.59 -37.85 15.53
C ASN A 212 -1.14 -36.51 16.03
N THR A 213 -0.44 -35.41 15.80
CA THR A 213 -0.94 -34.06 16.09
C THR A 213 -1.79 -33.54 14.93
N ASP A 214 -2.92 -32.95 15.27
CA ASP A 214 -3.77 -32.21 14.34
C ASP A 214 -3.22 -30.78 14.17
N TYR A 215 -2.32 -30.64 13.20
CA TYR A 215 -1.70 -29.36 12.86
C TYR A 215 -2.69 -28.43 12.15
N ILE A 216 -3.73 -28.97 11.52
CA ILE A 216 -4.80 -28.19 10.88
C ILE A 216 -5.56 -27.41 11.96
N GLN A 217 -5.99 -28.10 13.02
CA GLN A 217 -6.68 -27.49 14.15
C GLN A 217 -5.79 -26.45 14.86
N MET A 218 -4.52 -26.77 15.10
CA MET A 218 -3.58 -25.83 15.71
C MET A 218 -3.38 -24.57 14.85
N LEU A 219 -3.26 -24.73 13.53
CA LEU A 219 -3.12 -23.61 12.60
C LEU A 219 -4.38 -22.74 12.58
N LEU A 220 -5.57 -23.36 12.62
CA LEU A 220 -6.84 -22.65 12.68
C LEU A 220 -6.99 -21.82 13.97
N GLU A 221 -6.62 -22.38 15.12
CA GLU A 221 -6.68 -21.63 16.39
C GLU A 221 -5.76 -20.40 16.38
N ILE A 222 -4.57 -20.54 15.80
CA ILE A 222 -3.60 -19.46 15.66
C ILE A 222 -4.09 -18.42 14.64
N SER A 223 -4.72 -18.87 13.55
CA SER A 223 -5.27 -17.99 12.53
C SER A 223 -6.45 -17.17 13.06
N LEU A 224 -7.29 -17.76 13.92
CA LEU A 224 -8.37 -17.06 14.62
C LEU A 224 -7.83 -16.04 15.63
N GLU A 225 -6.82 -16.41 16.43
CA GLU A 225 -6.22 -15.51 17.41
C GLU A 225 -5.56 -14.29 16.76
N LEU A 226 -4.82 -14.53 15.67
CA LEU A 226 -4.05 -13.48 15.01
C LEU A 226 -4.86 -12.76 13.96
N GLY A 227 -5.99 -13.32 13.54
CA GLY A 227 -6.87 -12.76 12.53
C GLY A 227 -6.28 -12.88 11.13
N PHE A 228 -5.82 -14.05 10.70
CA PHE A 228 -5.56 -14.33 9.28
C PHE A 228 -6.40 -15.52 8.80
N GLN A 229 -6.67 -15.59 7.52
CA GLN A 229 -7.38 -16.71 6.89
C GLN A 229 -6.41 -17.77 6.41
N VAL A 230 -6.87 -19.01 6.42
CA VAL A 230 -6.13 -20.20 5.98
C VAL A 230 -6.94 -20.85 4.88
N THR A 231 -6.36 -21.00 3.69
CA THR A 231 -7.02 -21.64 2.54
C THR A 231 -6.19 -22.82 2.08
N TYR A 232 -6.82 -23.99 1.91
CA TYR A 232 -6.17 -25.20 1.42
C TYR A 232 -6.55 -25.43 -0.05
N ILE A 233 -5.55 -25.70 -0.87
CA ILE A 233 -5.68 -25.92 -2.31
C ILE A 233 -5.07 -27.29 -2.63
N ASP A 234 -5.93 -28.23 -3.00
CA ASP A 234 -5.50 -29.58 -3.36
C ASP A 234 -5.00 -29.66 -4.81
N ILE A 235 -3.86 -30.31 -4.99
CA ILE A 235 -3.25 -30.58 -6.29
C ILE A 235 -3.21 -32.09 -6.50
N VAL A 236 -3.89 -32.56 -7.54
CA VAL A 236 -4.02 -33.99 -7.84
C VAL A 236 -3.04 -34.37 -8.95
N ASN A 237 -1.78 -34.62 -8.59
CA ASN A 237 -0.71 -35.00 -9.52
C ASN A 237 -0.04 -36.33 -9.12
N GLY A 238 -0.80 -37.42 -9.10
CA GLY A 238 -0.31 -38.79 -8.82
C GLY A 238 0.07 -39.08 -7.35
N GLN A 239 0.50 -38.06 -6.60
CA GLN A 239 0.58 -38.04 -5.14
C GLN A 239 -0.38 -36.97 -4.60
N TYR A 240 -0.92 -37.16 -3.38
CA TYR A 240 -1.75 -36.12 -2.76
C TYR A 240 -0.87 -34.96 -2.32
N GLN A 241 -1.07 -33.82 -2.96
CA GLN A 241 -0.35 -32.58 -2.70
C GLN A 241 -1.35 -31.52 -2.26
N CYS A 242 -0.93 -30.67 -1.34
CA CYS A 242 -1.72 -29.56 -0.85
C CYS A 242 -0.85 -28.31 -0.73
N LEU A 243 -1.40 -27.16 -1.11
CA LEU A 243 -0.88 -25.85 -0.77
C LEU A 243 -1.78 -25.24 0.30
N VAL A 244 -1.17 -24.69 1.35
CA VAL A 244 -1.86 -23.86 2.32
C VAL A 244 -1.43 -22.40 2.13
N GLU A 245 -2.40 -21.54 1.86
CA GLU A 245 -2.23 -20.09 1.75
C GLU A 245 -2.69 -19.42 3.06
N LEU A 246 -1.82 -18.59 3.63
CA LEU A 246 -2.13 -17.71 4.75
C LEU A 246 -2.32 -16.29 4.22
N SER A 247 -3.40 -15.63 4.63
CA SER A 247 -3.71 -14.25 4.21
C SER A 247 -2.80 -13.18 4.84
N THR A 248 -1.55 -13.53 5.17
CA THR A 248 -0.55 -12.63 5.75
C THR A 248 0.02 -11.66 4.72
N ARG A 249 0.76 -10.64 5.17
CA ARG A 249 1.58 -9.77 4.31
C ARG A 249 3.08 -9.94 4.61
N PRO A 250 3.90 -10.35 3.63
CA PRO A 250 3.52 -10.90 2.31
C PRO A 250 2.70 -12.20 2.46
N VAL A 251 1.98 -12.58 1.40
CA VAL A 251 1.21 -13.83 1.37
C VAL A 251 2.18 -14.99 1.61
N THR A 252 1.85 -15.83 2.59
CA THR A 252 2.64 -17.02 2.89
C THR A 252 1.95 -18.23 2.30
N VAL A 253 2.68 -18.98 1.46
CA VAL A 253 2.23 -20.27 0.95
C VAL A 253 3.15 -21.37 1.45
N CYS A 254 2.58 -22.46 1.94
CA CYS A 254 3.33 -23.64 2.36
C CYS A 254 2.81 -24.87 1.63
N HIS A 255 3.71 -25.82 1.36
CA HIS A 255 3.40 -27.03 0.62
C HIS A 255 3.39 -28.23 1.56
N GLY A 256 2.50 -29.19 1.30
CA GLY A 256 2.48 -30.48 1.98
C GLY A 256 2.20 -31.62 1.00
N THR A 257 2.78 -32.78 1.27
CA THR A 257 2.55 -34.01 0.53
C THR A 257 2.12 -35.13 1.47
N GLY A 258 1.25 -36.02 1.01
CA GLY A 258 0.80 -37.15 1.81
C GLY A 258 0.37 -38.35 0.99
N MET A 259 0.19 -39.49 1.68
CA MET A 259 -0.44 -40.69 1.10
C MET A 259 -1.96 -40.56 0.99
N THR A 260 -2.55 -39.56 1.67
CA THR A 260 -3.97 -39.21 1.63
C THR A 260 -4.11 -37.69 1.58
N SER A 261 -5.26 -37.17 1.14
CA SER A 261 -5.56 -35.72 1.17
C SER A 261 -5.44 -35.15 2.58
N SER A 262 -5.98 -35.84 3.59
CA SER A 262 -5.86 -35.42 5.00
C SER A 262 -4.41 -35.34 5.47
N ASN A 263 -3.56 -36.32 5.11
CA ASN A 263 -2.14 -36.27 5.44
C ASN A 263 -1.41 -35.12 4.70
N ALA A 264 -1.78 -34.83 3.45
CA ALA A 264 -1.21 -33.73 2.69
C ALA A 264 -1.58 -32.37 3.32
N HIS A 265 -2.85 -32.19 3.71
CA HIS A 265 -3.32 -31.01 4.46
C HIS A 265 -2.58 -30.84 5.78
N ASN A 266 -2.47 -31.92 6.57
CA ASN A 266 -1.82 -31.87 7.87
C ASN A 266 -0.32 -31.54 7.74
N THR A 267 0.34 -32.05 6.69
CA THR A 267 1.74 -31.73 6.38
C THR A 267 1.90 -30.28 5.92
N ALA A 268 0.99 -29.76 5.11
CA ALA A 268 1.00 -28.36 4.69
C ALA A 268 0.80 -27.42 5.90
N ALA A 269 -0.16 -27.75 6.77
CA ALA A 269 -0.43 -27.02 8.01
C ALA A 269 0.77 -27.04 8.96
N HIS A 270 1.44 -28.18 9.10
CA HIS A 270 2.66 -28.33 9.87
C HIS A 270 3.78 -27.41 9.38
N ASN A 271 4.03 -27.37 8.07
CA ASN A 271 5.02 -26.48 7.46
C ASN A 271 4.68 -25.00 7.67
N ALA A 272 3.39 -24.63 7.58
CA ALA A 272 2.92 -23.28 7.89
C ALA A 272 3.16 -22.90 9.35
N LEU A 273 2.88 -23.81 10.31
CA LEU A 273 3.16 -23.61 11.73
C LEU A 273 4.65 -23.45 12.01
N GLN A 274 5.51 -24.22 11.32
CA GLN A 274 6.96 -24.05 11.42
C GLN A 274 7.40 -22.66 10.95
N TYR A 275 6.85 -22.19 9.82
CA TYR A 275 7.12 -20.84 9.33
C TYR A 275 6.70 -19.77 10.34
N ILE A 276 5.46 -19.83 10.84
CA ILE A 276 4.93 -18.88 11.84
C ILE A 276 5.83 -18.89 13.08
N LYS A 277 6.23 -20.07 13.56
CA LYS A 277 7.12 -20.22 14.71
C LYS A 277 8.47 -19.54 14.49
N MET A 278 9.10 -19.76 13.32
CA MET A 278 10.37 -19.11 12.98
C MET A 278 10.26 -17.59 12.94
N VAL A 279 9.19 -17.07 12.33
CA VAL A 279 8.96 -15.62 12.26
C VAL A 279 8.73 -15.04 13.65
N ALA A 280 7.92 -15.72 14.48
CA ALA A 280 7.58 -15.28 15.83
C ALA A 280 8.72 -15.43 16.87
N SER A 281 9.84 -16.09 16.52
CA SER A 281 10.99 -16.32 17.40
C SER A 281 12.26 -15.55 17.02
N LYS A 282 12.32 -14.89 15.85
CA LYS A 282 13.48 -14.08 15.45
C LYS A 282 13.51 -12.75 16.21
N HIS A 283 14.38 -12.69 17.23
CA HIS A 283 14.90 -11.47 17.84
C HIS A 283 15.98 -10.84 16.97
#